data_AF-A0A7Y0AH37-F1
#
_entry.id   AF-A0A7Y0AH37-F1
#
_cell.length_a   1.000
_cell.length_b   1.000
_cell.length_c   1.000
_cell.angle_alpha   90.00
_cell.angle_beta   90.00
_cell.angle_gamma   90.00
#
_symmetry.space_group_name_H-M   'P 1'
#
loop_
_entity.id
_entity.type
_entity.pdbx_description
1 polymer ?
#
loop_
_entity_poly.entity_id
_entity_poly.type
_entity_poly.pdbx_seq_one_letter_code
_entity_poly.pdbx_strand_id
1 'polypeptide(L)'
;MKKYLLGIIGVALLSNGYQRSSAQGAAKPTYMQVFYEGSSWLSGRPLLHYSPAFRGKTDELVPEPDSTKRLSPGAFLFDGPAESITTTSTTTTIAAGDGQLPITYVHGQNGKLRPETAADRQQARAREQARFDRQLNLVAARATLARNTLTNALNAAAADGWEVVQLTQWGKQDGLVYLLRRR
;
A
#
# COMPACT_ATOMS: atom_id res chain seq x y z
N MET A 1 56.40 -22.13 30.37
CA MET A 1 57.25 -20.99 30.76
C MET A 1 57.87 -20.36 29.52
N LYS A 2 57.44 -19.15 29.14
CA LYS A 2 58.25 -18.17 28.40
C LYS A 2 57.65 -16.80 28.68
N LYS A 3 58.42 -15.99 29.42
CA LYS A 3 58.12 -14.64 29.86
C LYS A 3 58.43 -13.70 28.69
N TYR A 4 57.51 -12.80 28.35
CA TYR A 4 57.84 -11.61 27.59
C TYR A 4 57.52 -10.39 28.47
N LEU A 5 58.58 -9.64 28.72
CA LEU A 5 58.66 -8.39 29.45
C LEU A 5 59.29 -7.37 28.47
N LEU A 6 59.06 -6.08 28.71
CA LEU A 6 59.40 -4.90 27.90
C LEU A 6 58.31 -4.51 26.88
N GLY A 7 57.84 -3.27 26.82
CA GLY A 7 58.28 -2.07 27.53
C GLY A 7 57.23 -0.96 27.42
N ILE A 8 57.18 -0.13 28.46
CA ILE A 8 56.37 1.07 28.57
C ILE A 8 57.01 2.15 27.70
N ILE A 9 56.28 2.65 26.69
CA ILE A 9 56.52 3.97 26.14
C ILE A 9 55.21 4.73 26.30
N GLY A 10 55.22 5.64 27.29
CA GLY A 10 54.16 6.61 27.49
C GLY A 10 54.09 7.56 26.31
N VAL A 11 52.94 7.59 25.65
CA VAL A 11 52.54 8.70 24.79
C VAL A 11 51.40 9.41 25.52
N ALA A 12 51.81 10.33 26.39
CA ALA A 12 50.93 11.37 26.89
C ALA A 12 50.76 12.41 25.77
N LEU A 13 49.84 12.16 24.85
CA LEU A 13 49.34 13.19 23.93
C LEU A 13 48.10 13.80 24.55
N LEU A 14 48.37 14.91 25.26
CA LEU A 14 47.58 16.14 25.24
C LEU A 14 46.09 15.92 24.97
N SER A 15 45.37 15.84 26.08
CA SER A 15 44.00 16.28 26.24
C SER A 15 43.77 17.64 25.58
N ASN A 16 43.52 17.65 24.26
CA ASN A 16 42.70 18.67 23.64
C ASN A 16 41.26 18.33 24.04
N GLY A 17 40.92 18.80 25.24
CA GLY A 17 39.55 18.99 25.65
C GLY A 17 38.87 19.88 24.62
N TYR A 18 38.27 19.26 23.62
CA TYR A 18 37.06 19.79 23.03
C TYR A 18 35.98 19.73 24.12
N GLN A 19 36.07 20.64 25.08
CA GLN A 19 34.89 21.22 25.67
C GLN A 19 34.16 21.86 24.48
N ARG A 20 33.35 21.06 23.78
CA ARG A 20 32.23 21.63 23.05
C ARG A 20 31.49 22.41 24.12
N SER A 21 31.67 23.72 24.10
CA SER A 21 30.71 24.65 24.67
C SER A 21 29.36 24.13 24.22
N SER A 22 28.65 23.42 25.10
CA SER A 22 27.24 23.18 24.94
C SER A 22 26.67 24.58 24.99
N ALA A 23 26.45 25.17 23.82
CA ALA A 23 25.79 26.46 23.69
C ALA A 23 24.47 26.34 24.47
N GLN A 24 24.47 26.84 25.69
CA GLN A 24 23.30 27.04 26.52
C GLN A 24 22.48 28.09 25.77
N GLY A 25 21.60 27.62 24.88
CA GLY A 25 20.85 28.48 23.98
C GLY A 25 20.44 27.85 22.65
N ALA A 26 20.96 26.67 22.28
CA ALA A 26 20.41 25.96 21.12
C ALA A 26 19.00 25.46 21.45
N ALA A 27 18.00 25.90 20.69
CA ALA A 27 16.63 25.41 20.79
C ALA A 27 16.62 23.88 20.73
N LYS A 28 15.86 23.24 21.61
CA LYS A 28 15.75 21.77 21.62
C LYS A 28 15.07 21.34 20.32
N PRO A 29 15.61 20.35 19.59
CA PRO A 29 14.97 19.87 18.38
C PRO A 29 13.58 19.33 18.69
N THR A 30 12.62 19.69 17.86
CA THR A 30 11.24 19.17 17.93
C THR A 30 11.11 18.00 16.96
N TYR A 31 10.38 16.96 17.34
CA TYR A 31 10.20 15.75 16.55
C TYR A 31 8.74 15.52 16.17
N MET A 32 8.53 14.92 15.00
CA MET A 32 7.23 14.51 14.50
C MET A 32 7.35 13.16 13.80
N GLN A 33 6.38 12.29 14.01
CA GLN A 33 6.26 11.00 13.36
C GLN A 33 5.12 11.05 12.35
N VAL A 34 5.38 10.61 11.12
CA VAL A 34 4.36 10.38 10.10
C VAL A 34 4.27 8.88 9.87
N PHE A 35 3.16 8.28 10.24
CA PHE A 35 2.86 6.87 10.00
C PHE A 35 2.14 6.75 8.67
N TYR A 36 2.66 5.92 7.78
CA TYR A 36 2.05 5.52 6.52
C TYR A 36 1.53 4.10 6.67
N GLU A 37 0.23 3.91 6.45
CA GLU A 37 -0.49 2.66 6.72
C GLU A 37 -0.35 1.58 5.62
N GLY A 38 0.49 1.81 4.60
CA GLY A 38 0.83 0.77 3.62
C GLY A 38 -0.32 0.43 2.69
N SER A 39 -0.79 -0.82 2.69
CA SER A 39 -1.99 -1.25 1.94
C SER A 39 -3.29 -1.15 2.75
N SER A 40 -3.22 -0.84 4.05
CA SER A 40 -4.37 -0.92 4.95
C SER A 40 -5.44 0.14 4.65
N TRP A 41 -5.06 1.27 4.06
CA TRP A 41 -5.96 2.34 3.62
C TRP A 41 -6.96 1.92 2.55
N LEU A 42 -6.72 0.82 1.82
CA LEU A 42 -7.69 0.27 0.85
C LEU A 42 -9.00 -0.16 1.50
N SER A 43 -9.00 -0.38 2.82
CA SER A 43 -10.20 -0.62 3.63
C SER A 43 -10.90 0.65 4.12
N GLY A 44 -10.55 1.82 3.57
CA GLY A 44 -11.11 3.13 3.96
C GLY A 44 -10.47 3.72 5.21
N ARG A 45 -9.37 3.14 5.69
CA ARG A 45 -8.58 3.69 6.80
C ARG A 45 -7.76 4.90 6.34
N PRO A 46 -7.40 5.84 7.23
CA PRO A 46 -6.47 6.91 6.90
C PRO A 46 -5.18 6.36 6.32
N LEU A 47 -4.61 7.09 5.36
CA LEU A 47 -3.32 6.76 4.78
C LEU A 47 -2.19 7.16 5.71
N LEU A 48 -2.32 8.36 6.28
CA LEU A 48 -1.29 8.99 7.11
C LEU A 48 -1.84 9.27 8.50
N HIS A 49 -0.99 9.07 9.51
CA HIS A 49 -1.18 9.56 10.87
C HIS A 49 0.01 10.42 11.29
N TYR A 50 -0.24 11.51 12.01
CA TYR A 50 0.74 12.50 12.47
C TYR A 50 0.80 12.51 14.00
N SER A 51 2.01 12.41 14.56
CA SER A 51 2.25 12.54 16.00
C SER A 51 3.49 13.41 16.28
N PRO A 52 3.36 14.63 16.83
CA PRO A 52 2.10 15.33 17.13
C PRO A 52 1.36 15.77 15.85
N ALA A 53 0.19 16.38 16.00
CA ALA A 53 -0.61 16.86 14.88
C ALA A 53 0.17 17.84 13.98
N PHE A 54 0.08 17.63 12.67
CA PHE A 54 0.72 18.49 11.66
C PHE A 54 -0.31 19.46 11.08
N ARG A 55 -0.08 20.77 11.25
CA ARG A 55 -1.01 21.83 10.79
C ARG A 55 -2.47 21.62 11.25
N GLY A 56 -2.64 21.16 12.50
CA GLY A 56 -3.94 20.86 13.08
C GLY A 56 -4.60 19.57 12.61
N LYS A 57 -3.91 18.75 11.80
CA LYS A 57 -4.39 17.44 11.34
C LYS A 57 -3.65 16.31 12.06
N THR A 58 -4.39 15.33 12.55
CA THR A 58 -3.85 14.06 13.05
C THR A 58 -3.81 13.00 11.98
N ASP A 59 -4.71 13.06 10.99
CA ASP A 59 -4.89 11.99 10.02
C ASP A 59 -5.14 12.57 8.61
N GLU A 60 -4.75 11.82 7.59
CA GLU A 60 -5.01 12.16 6.19
C GLU A 60 -5.47 10.94 5.41
N LEU A 61 -6.60 11.08 4.73
CA LEU A 61 -7.20 10.07 3.86
C LEU A 61 -6.68 10.20 2.43
N VAL A 62 -6.72 9.09 1.67
CA VAL A 62 -6.52 9.18 0.22
C VAL A 62 -7.73 9.90 -0.39
N PRO A 63 -7.54 11.00 -1.14
CA PRO A 63 -8.65 11.65 -1.82
C PRO A 63 -9.20 10.73 -2.91
N GLU A 64 -10.42 10.22 -2.70
CA GLU A 64 -11.10 9.38 -3.69
C GLU A 64 -11.71 10.23 -4.81
N PRO A 65 -11.31 10.05 -6.09
CA PRO A 65 -12.04 10.65 -7.20
C PRO A 65 -13.46 10.06 -7.27
N ASP A 66 -14.45 10.84 -7.70
CA ASP A 66 -15.86 10.43 -7.72
C ASP A 66 -16.12 9.13 -8.52
N SER A 67 -15.27 8.83 -9.51
CA SER A 67 -15.31 7.57 -10.26
C SER A 67 -14.98 6.34 -9.41
N THR A 68 -14.20 6.49 -8.35
CA THR A 68 -13.80 5.39 -7.44
C THR A 68 -14.78 5.17 -6.30
N LYS A 69 -15.57 6.18 -5.90
CA LYS A 69 -16.65 6.03 -4.90
C LYS A 69 -17.78 5.10 -5.34
N ARG A 70 -17.95 4.90 -6.65
CA ARG A 70 -18.93 3.96 -7.23
C ARG A 70 -18.59 2.49 -6.99
N LEU A 71 -17.37 2.19 -6.55
CA LEU A 71 -16.93 0.86 -6.20
C LEU A 71 -16.76 0.83 -4.69
N SER A 72 -17.80 0.35 -4.03
CA SER A 72 -17.94 0.35 -2.57
C SER A 72 -16.71 -0.20 -1.84
N PRO A 73 -16.44 0.30 -0.61
CA PRO A 73 -15.41 -0.26 0.26
C PRO A 73 -15.84 -1.68 0.63
N GLY A 74 -15.22 -2.68 -0.02
CA GLY A 74 -15.64 -4.08 0.00
C GLY A 74 -15.43 -4.79 -1.33
N ALA A 75 -15.28 -4.07 -2.43
CA ALA A 75 -15.05 -4.66 -3.75
C ALA A 75 -13.62 -5.19 -3.99
N PHE A 76 -12.70 -5.08 -3.02
CA PHE A 76 -11.25 -5.10 -3.31
C PHE A 76 -10.38 -6.07 -2.52
N LEU A 77 -10.93 -6.93 -1.66
CA LEU A 77 -10.08 -7.87 -0.92
C LEU A 77 -10.60 -9.29 -1.10
N PHE A 78 -9.95 -10.01 -2.02
CA PHE A 78 -9.75 -11.46 -1.94
C PHE A 78 -10.95 -12.27 -1.45
N ASP A 79 -11.95 -12.48 -2.31
CA ASP A 79 -12.76 -13.68 -2.19
C ASP A 79 -12.01 -14.79 -2.94
N GLY A 80 -11.28 -15.60 -2.18
CA GLY A 80 -10.86 -16.93 -2.60
C GLY A 80 -11.57 -17.94 -1.70
N PRO A 81 -11.99 -19.13 -2.18
CA PRO A 81 -11.60 -19.81 -3.41
C PRO A 81 -12.46 -19.37 -4.60
N ALA A 82 -12.14 -19.90 -5.78
CA ALA A 82 -12.93 -19.80 -6.99
C ALA A 82 -14.36 -20.37 -6.81
N GLU A 83 -15.22 -19.67 -6.08
CA GLU A 83 -16.62 -19.67 -6.40
C GLU A 83 -16.81 -18.54 -7.40
N SER A 84 -17.00 -18.96 -8.64
CA SER A 84 -17.45 -18.14 -9.74
C SER A 84 -18.24 -16.93 -9.22
N ILE A 85 -17.72 -15.72 -9.44
CA ILE A 85 -18.59 -14.56 -9.58
C ILE A 85 -19.43 -14.91 -10.81
N THR A 86 -20.54 -15.60 -10.55
CA THR A 86 -21.57 -15.94 -11.49
C THR A 86 -22.11 -14.60 -11.93
N THR A 87 -21.50 -14.05 -12.99
CA THR A 87 -22.30 -13.35 -13.97
C THR A 87 -23.39 -14.35 -14.27
N THR A 88 -24.64 -14.04 -13.94
CA THR A 88 -25.82 -14.86 -14.21
C THR A 88 -26.02 -14.98 -15.72
N SER A 89 -25.08 -15.59 -16.40
CA SER A 89 -25.34 -16.44 -17.54
C SER A 89 -25.74 -17.74 -16.88
N THR A 90 -27.03 -18.01 -16.75
CA THR A 90 -27.52 -19.31 -16.27
C THR A 90 -27.04 -20.36 -17.27
N THR A 91 -25.83 -20.87 -17.06
CA THR A 91 -25.25 -21.93 -17.86
C THR A 91 -25.68 -23.25 -17.26
N THR A 92 -26.61 -23.92 -17.93
CA THR A 92 -26.98 -25.28 -17.57
C THR A 92 -26.06 -26.23 -18.31
N THR A 93 -25.18 -26.90 -17.58
CA THR A 93 -24.41 -28.02 -18.11
C THR A 93 -25.26 -29.28 -17.96
N ILE A 94 -25.70 -29.84 -19.08
CA ILE A 94 -26.46 -31.09 -19.07
C ILE A 94 -25.45 -32.23 -19.24
N ALA A 95 -25.42 -33.16 -18.28
CA ALA A 95 -24.64 -34.38 -18.40
C ALA A 95 -25.18 -35.19 -19.59
N ALA A 96 -24.37 -35.36 -20.63
CA ALA A 96 -24.72 -36.23 -21.73
C ALA A 96 -24.45 -37.68 -21.29
N GLY A 97 -25.42 -38.58 -21.50
CA GLY A 97 -25.26 -40.00 -21.14
C GLY A 97 -24.09 -40.68 -21.86
N ASP A 98 -23.74 -41.89 -21.39
CA ASP A 98 -22.61 -42.75 -21.79
C ASP A 98 -21.77 -42.27 -22.99
N GLY A 99 -20.61 -41.68 -22.67
CA GLY A 99 -19.54 -41.39 -23.62
C GLY A 99 -19.61 -40.05 -24.35
N GLN A 100 -20.65 -39.23 -24.13
CA GLN A 100 -20.75 -37.90 -24.73
C GLN A 100 -20.18 -36.79 -23.83
N LEU A 101 -19.45 -35.85 -24.43
CA LEU A 101 -18.95 -34.67 -23.73
C LEU A 101 -20.14 -33.79 -23.29
N PRO A 102 -20.11 -33.21 -22.07
CA PRO A 102 -21.16 -32.33 -21.58
C PRO A 102 -21.33 -31.11 -22.50
N ILE A 103 -22.58 -30.76 -22.82
CA ILE A 103 -22.92 -29.57 -23.61
C ILE A 103 -23.30 -28.45 -22.65
N THR A 104 -22.57 -27.34 -22.71
CA THR A 104 -22.91 -26.11 -21.98
C THR A 104 -23.91 -25.30 -22.80
N TYR A 105 -25.03 -24.91 -22.19
CA TYR A 105 -26.03 -24.04 -22.82
C TYR A 105 -25.93 -22.62 -22.26
N VAL A 106 -26.12 -21.62 -23.11
CA VAL A 106 -26.20 -20.19 -22.74
C VAL A 106 -27.57 -19.62 -23.10
N HIS A 107 -28.06 -18.66 -22.31
CA HIS A 107 -29.26 -17.92 -22.66
C HIS A 107 -28.99 -16.97 -23.83
N GLY A 108 -29.75 -17.12 -24.92
CA GLY A 108 -29.83 -16.15 -26.00
C GLY A 108 -30.61 -14.90 -25.58
N GLN A 109 -30.43 -13.81 -26.34
CA GLN A 109 -31.14 -12.53 -26.10
C GLN A 109 -32.67 -12.66 -26.17
N ASN A 110 -33.17 -13.71 -26.83
CA ASN A 110 -34.57 -14.07 -26.94
C ASN A 110 -35.08 -14.94 -25.76
N GLY A 111 -34.29 -15.11 -24.71
CA GLY A 111 -34.60 -15.96 -23.56
C GLY A 111 -34.50 -17.46 -23.81
N LYS A 112 -34.21 -17.92 -25.04
CA LYS A 112 -34.06 -19.35 -25.36
C LYS A 112 -32.64 -19.84 -25.05
N LEU A 113 -32.53 -21.06 -24.54
CA LEU A 113 -31.24 -21.73 -24.37
C LEU A 113 -30.68 -22.15 -25.73
N ARG A 114 -29.39 -21.90 -25.96
CA ARG A 114 -28.66 -22.37 -27.14
C ARG A 114 -27.31 -22.96 -26.71
N PRO A 115 -26.74 -23.91 -27.47
CA PRO A 115 -25.40 -24.40 -27.19
C PRO A 115 -24.39 -23.25 -27.16
N GLU A 116 -23.49 -23.28 -26.19
CA GLU A 116 -22.38 -22.35 -26.10
C GLU A 116 -21.43 -22.55 -27.28
N THR A 117 -21.16 -21.47 -28.01
CA THR A 117 -20.22 -21.50 -29.13
C THR A 117 -18.80 -21.12 -28.69
N ALA A 118 -17.80 -21.40 -29.53
CA ALA A 118 -16.44 -20.90 -29.29
C ALA A 118 -16.39 -19.36 -29.18
N ALA A 119 -17.22 -18.66 -29.96
CA ALA A 119 -17.33 -17.20 -29.91
C ALA A 119 -17.88 -16.71 -28.56
N ASP A 120 -18.85 -17.42 -27.97
CA ASP A 120 -19.41 -17.08 -26.65
C ASP A 120 -18.34 -17.23 -25.55
N ARG A 121 -17.58 -18.32 -25.56
CA ARG A 121 -16.46 -18.53 -24.63
C ARG A 121 -15.39 -17.46 -24.76
N GLN A 122 -15.04 -17.09 -25.98
CA GLN A 122 -14.06 -16.03 -26.23
C GLN A 122 -14.58 -14.67 -25.74
N GLN A 123 -15.86 -14.36 -25.97
CA GLN A 123 -16.47 -13.12 -25.51
C GLN A 123 -16.58 -13.07 -23.97
N ALA A 124 -16.92 -14.19 -23.32
CA ALA A 124 -16.94 -14.30 -21.87
C ALA A 124 -15.55 -14.03 -21.28
N ARG A 125 -14.51 -14.69 -21.80
CA ARG A 125 -13.11 -14.46 -21.38
C ARG A 125 -12.68 -13.01 -21.61
N ALA A 126 -13.02 -12.41 -22.75
CA ALA A 126 -12.70 -11.02 -23.02
C ALA A 126 -13.38 -10.05 -22.03
N ARG A 127 -14.63 -10.33 -21.64
CA ARG A 127 -15.36 -9.55 -20.62
C ARG A 127 -14.76 -9.73 -19.24
N GLU A 128 -14.37 -10.94 -18.87
CA GLU A 128 -13.69 -11.24 -17.61
C GLU A 128 -12.34 -10.53 -17.54
N GLN A 129 -11.52 -10.65 -18.59
CA GLN A 129 -10.24 -9.95 -18.69
C GLN A 129 -10.44 -8.44 -18.59
N ALA A 130 -11.38 -7.85 -19.32
CA ALA A 130 -11.65 -6.42 -19.25
C ALA A 130 -12.11 -5.95 -17.86
N ARG A 131 -12.84 -6.80 -17.11
CA ARG A 131 -13.22 -6.51 -15.71
C ARG A 131 -12.00 -6.57 -14.78
N PHE A 132 -11.16 -7.58 -14.94
CA PHE A 132 -9.94 -7.74 -14.18
C PHE A 132 -8.96 -6.58 -14.43
N ASP A 133 -8.72 -6.23 -15.69
CA ASP A 133 -7.88 -5.11 -16.07
C ASP A 133 -8.41 -3.79 -15.50
N ARG A 134 -9.74 -3.60 -15.49
CA ARG A 134 -10.36 -2.44 -14.86
C ARG A 134 -10.07 -2.39 -13.36
N GLN A 135 -10.19 -3.51 -12.65
CA GLN A 135 -9.87 -3.58 -11.22
C GLN A 135 -8.39 -3.26 -10.95
N LEU A 136 -7.47 -3.84 -11.74
CA LEU A 136 -6.04 -3.54 -11.62
C LEU A 136 -5.73 -2.06 -11.86
N ASN A 137 -6.29 -1.47 -12.91
CA ASN A 137 -6.09 -0.06 -13.21
C ASN A 137 -6.58 0.85 -12.08
N LEU A 138 -7.68 0.48 -11.41
CA LEU A 138 -8.18 1.21 -10.26
C LEU A 138 -7.25 1.10 -9.05
N VAL A 139 -6.73 -0.09 -8.75
CA VAL A 139 -5.73 -0.29 -7.68
C VAL A 139 -4.47 0.51 -7.98
N ALA A 140 -4.00 0.52 -9.23
CA ALA A 140 -2.82 1.29 -9.64
C ALA A 140 -3.04 2.82 -9.51
N ALA A 141 -4.21 3.32 -9.93
CA ALA A 141 -4.59 4.72 -9.76
C ALA A 141 -4.65 5.10 -8.26
N ARG A 142 -5.22 4.22 -7.45
CA ARG A 142 -5.28 4.33 -5.98
C ARG A 142 -3.88 4.37 -5.36
N ALA A 143 -2.99 3.46 -5.71
CA ALA A 143 -1.60 3.46 -5.24
C ALA A 143 -0.87 4.76 -5.62
N THR A 144 -1.13 5.28 -6.81
CA THR A 144 -0.58 6.57 -7.27
C THR A 144 -1.08 7.73 -6.41
N LEU A 145 -2.38 7.77 -6.10
CA LEU A 145 -2.96 8.78 -5.21
C LEU A 145 -2.35 8.71 -3.81
N ALA A 146 -2.21 7.51 -3.24
CA ALA A 146 -1.57 7.32 -1.94
C ALA A 146 -0.12 7.83 -1.93
N ARG A 147 0.65 7.49 -2.96
CA ARG A 147 2.03 7.98 -3.12
C ARG A 147 2.07 9.51 -3.21
N ASN A 148 1.15 10.12 -3.97
CA ASN A 148 1.08 11.57 -4.11
C ASN A 148 0.70 12.24 -2.79
N THR A 149 -0.26 11.69 -2.04
CA THR A 149 -0.64 12.19 -0.71
C THR A 149 0.55 12.17 0.25
N LEU A 150 1.27 11.05 0.34
CA LEU A 150 2.48 10.95 1.17
C LEU A 150 3.55 11.97 0.73
N THR A 151 3.81 12.07 -0.57
CA THR A 151 4.81 12.99 -1.12
C THR A 151 4.44 14.44 -0.80
N ASN A 152 3.18 14.81 -0.96
CA ASN A 152 2.69 16.16 -0.67
C ASN A 152 2.78 16.48 0.83
N ALA A 153 2.44 15.53 1.70
CA ALA A 153 2.57 15.67 3.14
C ALA A 153 4.03 15.91 3.56
N LEU A 154 4.97 15.11 3.04
CA LEU A 154 6.40 15.26 3.32
C LEU A 154 6.95 16.58 2.77
N ASN A 155 6.55 16.98 1.56
CA ASN A 155 6.95 18.27 0.98
C ASN A 155 6.40 19.45 1.78
N ALA A 156 5.16 19.36 2.27
CA ALA A 156 4.57 20.38 3.12
C ALA A 156 5.30 20.47 4.47
N ALA A 157 5.67 19.33 5.06
CA ALA A 157 6.49 19.30 6.27
C ALA A 157 7.88 19.92 6.02
N ALA A 158 8.52 19.59 4.89
CA ALA A 158 9.80 20.18 4.50
C ALA A 158 9.71 21.70 4.32
N ALA A 159 8.64 22.21 3.71
CA ALA A 159 8.39 23.65 3.60
C ALA A 159 8.23 24.35 4.98
N ASP A 160 7.76 23.62 5.99
CA ASP A 160 7.66 24.09 7.38
C ASP A 160 8.96 23.88 8.19
N GLY A 161 10.06 23.52 7.50
CA GLY A 161 11.39 23.33 8.08
C GLY A 161 11.61 21.96 8.74
N TRP A 162 10.73 20.99 8.53
CA TRP A 162 10.90 19.63 9.03
C TRP A 162 11.82 18.82 8.11
N GLU A 163 12.81 18.16 8.69
CA GLU A 163 13.75 17.28 7.97
C GLU A 163 13.45 15.83 8.33
N VAL A 164 13.32 14.94 7.33
CA VAL A 164 13.27 13.49 7.60
C VAL A 164 14.64 13.03 8.10
N VAL A 165 14.69 12.48 9.32
CA VAL A 165 15.91 12.00 9.96
C VAL A 165 15.98 10.48 10.05
N GLN A 166 14.85 9.80 10.00
CA GLN A 166 14.79 8.34 10.01
C GLN A 166 13.55 7.85 9.24
N LEU A 167 13.72 6.73 8.55
CA LEU A 167 12.65 5.96 7.94
C LEU A 167 12.73 4.53 8.45
N THR A 168 11.62 3.98 8.94
CA THR A 168 11.55 2.61 9.42
C THR A 168 10.28 1.93 8.92
N GLN A 169 10.36 0.64 8.64
CA GLN A 169 9.16 -0.17 8.37
C GLN A 169 8.42 -0.45 9.69
N TRP A 170 7.09 -0.39 9.65
CA TRP A 170 6.22 -0.63 10.79
C TRP A 170 5.07 -1.56 10.40
N GLY A 171 4.74 -2.48 11.31
CA GLY A 171 3.66 -3.43 11.11
C GLY A 171 3.98 -4.50 10.06
N LYS A 172 2.93 -5.22 9.63
CA LYS A 172 3.04 -6.36 8.70
C LYS A 172 2.59 -6.04 7.27
N GLN A 173 2.06 -4.84 7.02
CA GLN A 173 1.35 -4.47 5.79
C GLN A 173 2.05 -3.35 5.03
N ASP A 174 3.38 -3.42 4.91
CA ASP A 174 4.21 -2.41 4.23
C ASP A 174 4.06 -0.99 4.81
N GLY A 175 3.69 -0.89 6.09
CA GLY A 175 3.60 0.38 6.79
C GLY A 175 4.99 0.99 6.98
N LEU A 176 5.07 2.31 6.96
CA LEU A 176 6.31 3.06 7.14
C LEU A 176 6.12 4.12 8.21
N VAL A 177 7.17 4.42 8.97
CA VAL A 177 7.23 5.56 9.88
C VAL A 177 8.38 6.46 9.48
N TYR A 178 8.04 7.71 9.22
CA TYR A 178 9.01 8.78 8.99
C TYR A 178 9.17 9.55 10.30
N LEU A 179 10.38 9.60 10.84
CA LEU A 179 10.73 10.52 11.91
C LEU A 179 11.27 11.79 11.29
N LEU A 180 10.61 12.91 11.58
CA LEU A 180 10.97 14.24 11.16
C LEU A 180 11.48 15.04 12.35
N ARG A 181 12.42 15.95 12.09
CA ARG A 181 13.03 16.84 13.08
C ARG A 181 12.99 18.28 12.58
N ARG A 182 12.66 19.22 13.46
CA ARG A 182 12.84 20.67 13.24
C ARG A 182 13.79 21.24 14.28
N ARG A 183 14.65 22.18 13.85
CA ARG A 183 15.61 22.88 14.73
C ARG A 183 14.94 24.02 15.50
#